data_AF-A0A351KSZ3-F1
#
_entry.id   AF-A0A351KSZ3-F1
#
_cell.length_a   1.000
_cell.length_b   1.000
_cell.length_c   1.000
_cell.angle_alpha   90.00
_cell.angle_beta   90.00
_cell.angle_gamma   90.00
#
_symmetry.space_group_name_H-M   'P 1'
#
loop_
_entity.id
_entity.type
_entity.pdbx_description
1 polymer ?
#
loop_
_entity_poly.entity_id
_entity_poly.type
_entity_poly.pdbx_seq_one_letter_code
_entity_poly.pdbx_strand_id
1 'polypeptide(L)' 'MTVNSATPIGLQNRAADDCVMVIFGGTGDLAKRKLLPSLYNVAQKGLLSERFAII' A
#
# COMPACT_ATOMS: atom_id res chain seq x y z
N MET A 1 -11.85 -20.02 11.43
CA MET A 1 -10.65 -19.16 11.55
C MET A 1 -10.06 -19.10 10.15
N THR A 2 -10.67 -18.37 9.23
CA THR A 2 -10.34 -16.95 8.96
C THR A 2 -11.60 -16.18 8.59
N VAL A 3 -11.82 -15.04 9.24
CA VAL A 3 -12.86 -14.08 8.85
C VAL A 3 -12.37 -13.32 7.63
N ASN A 4 -13.05 -13.51 6.49
CA ASN A 4 -13.00 -12.55 5.40
C ASN A 4 -13.66 -11.26 5.91
N SER A 5 -12.85 -10.31 6.37
CA SER A 5 -13.32 -8.94 6.60
C SER A 5 -13.44 -8.27 5.24
N ALA A 6 -14.59 -8.44 4.59
CA ALA A 6 -15.07 -7.46 3.65
C ALA A 6 -15.09 -6.12 4.40
N THR A 7 -14.10 -5.27 4.11
CA THR A 7 -13.95 -3.98 4.76
C THR A 7 -15.19 -3.13 4.45
N PRO A 8 -15.93 -2.66 5.48
CA PRO A 8 -17.07 -1.80 5.24
C PRO A 8 -16.59 -0.53 4.57
N ILE A 9 -17.34 -0.08 3.56
CA ILE A 9 -17.17 1.17 2.81
C ILE A 9 -17.40 2.36 3.76
N GLY A 10 -16.46 2.58 4.66
CA GLY A 10 -16.48 3.63 5.66
C GLY A 10 -15.08 4.21 5.72
N LEU A 11 -14.97 5.52 5.53
CA LEU A 11 -13.76 6.34 5.61
C LEU A 11 -13.19 6.32 7.04
N GLN A 12 -12.74 5.15 7.51
CA GLN A 12 -12.04 4.99 8.76
C GLN A 12 -10.55 5.19 8.43
N ASN A 13 -9.85 6.06 9.17
CA ASN A 13 -8.42 6.33 9.02
C ASN A 13 -7.57 5.14 9.53
N ARG A 14 -7.88 3.93 9.07
CA ARG A 14 -7.17 2.70 9.40
C ARG A 14 -6.10 2.45 8.34
N ALA A 15 -5.01 1.81 8.77
CA ALA A 15 -4.01 1.31 7.85
C ALA A 15 -4.70 0.45 6.77
N ALA A 16 -4.21 0.55 5.53
CA ALA A 16 -4.73 -0.22 4.41
C ALA A 16 -4.68 -1.72 4.72
N ASP A 17 -5.64 -2.47 4.16
CA ASP A 17 -5.66 -3.93 4.26
C ASP A 17 -4.41 -4.56 3.60
N ASP A 18 -4.13 -5.81 3.95
CA ASP A 18 -3.06 -6.61 3.35
C ASP A 18 -3.22 -6.66 1.82
N CYS A 19 -2.24 -6.12 1.09
CA CYS A 19 -2.32 -5.99 -0.37
C CYS A 19 -0.92 -6.11 -1.00
N VAL A 20 -0.90 -6.62 -2.23
CA VAL A 20 0.28 -6.68 -3.09
C VAL A 20 0.08 -5.70 -4.25
N MET A 21 1.03 -4.78 -4.43
CA MET A 21 1.02 -3.80 -5.51
C MET A 21 2.06 -4.18 -6.57
N VAL A 22 1.62 -4.44 -7.79
CA VAL A 22 2.52 -4.76 -8.92
C VAL A 22 2.81 -3.49 -9.72
N ILE A 23 4.09 -3.12 -9.86
CA ILE A 23 4.53 -1.94 -10.63
C ILE A 23 5.31 -2.40 -11.87
N PHE A 24 4.60 -2.49 -13.00
CA PHE A 24 5.25 -2.68 -14.29
C PHE A 24 6.13 -1.46 -14.62
N GLY A 25 7.40 -1.70 -14.92
CA GLY A 25 8.37 -0.64 -15.13
C GLY A 25 8.83 0.04 -13.82
N GLY A 26 8.91 -0.71 -12.72
CA GLY A 26 9.39 -0.21 -11.42
C GLY A 26 10.81 0.41 -11.41
N THR A 27 11.59 0.21 -12.48
CA THR A 27 12.90 0.86 -12.68
C THR A 27 12.82 2.20 -13.42
N GLY A 28 11.65 2.58 -13.94
CA GLY A 28 11.42 3.81 -14.69
C GLY A 28 11.52 5.08 -13.84
N ASP A 29 11.70 6.22 -14.51
CA ASP A 29 11.88 7.53 -13.85
C ASP A 29 10.71 7.87 -12.90
N LEU A 30 9.48 7.57 -13.30
CA LEU A 30 8.28 7.81 -12.49
C LEU A 30 8.30 7.00 -11.19
N ALA A 31 8.71 5.73 -11.26
CA ALA A 31 8.77 4.86 -10.11
C ALA A 31 9.77 5.40 -9.08
N LYS A 32 10.96 5.80 -9.53
CA LYS A 32 12.02 6.33 -8.68
C LYS A 32 11.73 7.74 -8.13
N ARG A 33 11.16 8.63 -8.94
CA ARG A 33 11.02 10.05 -8.58
C ARG A 33 9.68 10.41 -7.94
N LYS A 34 8.65 9.57 -8.09
CA LYS A 34 7.30 9.86 -7.58
C LYS A 34 6.67 8.69 -6.84
N LEU A 35 6.57 7.50 -7.43
CA LEU A 35 5.83 6.40 -6.82
C LEU A 35 6.49 5.90 -5.52
N LEU A 36 7.77 5.52 -5.56
CA LEU A 36 8.49 5.04 -4.38
C LEU A 36 8.57 6.11 -3.27
N PRO A 37 8.91 7.39 -3.56
CA PRO A 37 8.87 8.44 -2.54
C PRO A 37 7.47 8.64 -1.92
N SER A 38 6.41 8.53 -2.72
CA SER A 38 5.04 8.68 -2.22
C SER A 38 4.65 7.49 -1.34
N LEU A 39 4.95 6.26 -1.77
CA LEU A 39 4.70 5.04 -0.98
C LEU A 39 5.49 5.04 0.32
N TYR A 40 6.75 5.50 0.30
CA TYR A 40 7.54 5.68 1.51
C TYR A 40 6.90 6.67 2.48
N ASN A 41 6.36 7.79 1.99
CA ASN A 41 5.65 8.76 2.84
C ASN A 41 4.37 8.17 3.47
N VAL A 42 3.64 7.34 2.72
CA VAL A 42 2.45 6.64 3.24
C VAL A 42 2.86 5.58 4.27
N ALA A 43 3.96 4.85 4.03
CA ALA A 43 4.54 3.90 4.96
C ALA A 43 4.94 4.56 6.29
N GLN A 44 5.65 5.71 6.22
CA GLN A 44 6.06 6.48 7.40
C GLN A 44 4.89 7.01 8.23
N LYS A 45 3.71 7.18 7.63
CA LYS A 45 2.48 7.59 8.32
C LYS A 45 1.73 6.41 8.97
N GLY A 46 2.23 5.18 8.85
CA GLY A 46 1.57 3.98 9.37
C GLY A 46 0.27 3.65 8.64
N LEU A 47 0.12 4.11 7.39
CA LEU A 47 -1.10 3.91 6.60
C LEU A 47 -1.03 2.68 5.69
N LEU A 48 0.12 2.00 5.62
CA LEU A 48 0.26 0.70 4.94
C LEU A 48 0.19 -0.44 5.95
N SER A 49 -0.34 -1.58 5.53
CA SER A 49 -0.23 -2.83 6.29
C SER A 49 1.23 -3.23 6.47
N GLU A 50 1.56 -3.86 7.61
CA GLU A 50 2.85 -4.52 7.86
C GLU A 50 3.15 -5.64 6.85
N ARG A 51 2.12 -6.19 6.19
CA ARG A 51 2.24 -7.26 5.18
C ARG A 51 2.17 -6.74 3.75
N PHE A 52 2.30 -5.43 3.55
CA PHE A 52 2.32 -4.82 2.21
C PHE A 52 3.57 -5.24 1.44
N ALA A 53 3.38 -5.61 0.16
CA ALA A 53 4.47 -5.99 -0.73
C ALA A 53 4.37 -5.28 -2.09
N ILE A 54 5.52 -4.96 -2.68
CA ILE A 54 5.63 -4.42 -4.04
C ILE A 54 6.36 -5.45 -4.91
N ILE A 55 5.83 -5.70 -6.11
CA ILE A 55 6.42 -6.59 -7.12
C ILE A 55 6.70 -5.82 -8.40
#